data_AF-A0A1D2R6I3-F1
#
_entry.id   AF-A0A1D2R6I3-F1
#
_cell.length_a   1.000
_cell.length_b   1.000
_cell.length_c   1.000
_cell.angle_alpha   90.00
_cell.angle_beta   90.00
_cell.angle_gamma   90.00
#
_symmetry.space_group_name_H-M   'P 1'
#
loop_
_entity.id
_entity.type
_entity.pdbx_description
1 polymer ?
#
loop_
_entity_poly.entity_id
_entity_poly.type
_entity_poly.pdbx_seq_one_letter_code
_entity_poly.pdbx_strand_id
1 'polypeptide(L)' 'MSRKNIEKIADAMGITKTGGSDARSLGEIGNVCIDVSEDPVDCIKKGEVKIVFEDPIKRKVAYLRSLFLKSLKIPGI' A
#
# COMPACT_ATOMS: atom_id res chain seq x y z
N MET A 1 -8.41 -9.10 -18.34
CA MET A 1 -7.68 -7.90 -18.83
C MET A 1 -6.29 -7.87 -18.21
N SER A 2 -5.24 -7.67 -18.99
CA SER A 2 -3.86 -7.56 -18.50
C SER A 2 -3.62 -6.17 -17.89
N ARG A 3 -3.07 -6.10 -16.67
CA ARG A 3 -2.72 -4.84 -15.97
C ARG A 3 -1.87 -3.89 -16.83
N LYS A 4 -1.05 -4.45 -17.72
CA LYS A 4 -0.20 -3.69 -18.67
C LYS A 4 -1.00 -2.77 -19.61
N ASN A 5 -2.30 -3.01 -19.80
CA ASN A 5 -3.14 -2.15 -20.64
C ASN A 5 -3.75 -0.99 -19.86
N ILE A 6 -4.06 -1.15 -18.57
CA ILE A 6 -4.69 -0.08 -17.77
C ILE A 6 -3.69 1.03 -17.46
N GLU A 7 -2.44 0.70 -17.12
CA GLU A 7 -1.42 1.72 -16.84
C GLU A 7 -1.15 2.60 -18.06
N LYS A 8 -1.05 1.99 -19.25
CA LYS A 8 -0.87 2.71 -20.52
C LYS A 8 -2.05 3.62 -20.86
N ILE A 9 -3.28 3.19 -20.58
CA ILE A 9 -4.48 4.00 -20.80
C ILE A 9 -4.49 5.20 -19.84
N ALA A 10 -4.19 4.98 -18.55
CA ALA A 10 -4.11 6.06 -17.57
C ALA A 10 -3.04 7.10 -17.95
N ASP A 11 -1.86 6.65 -18.39
CA ASP A 11 -0.80 7.55 -18.88
C ASP A 11 -1.23 8.34 -20.12
N ALA A 12 -1.85 7.67 -21.10
CA ALA A 12 -2.31 8.31 -22.32
C ALA A 12 -3.44 9.34 -22.07
N MET A 13 -4.24 9.13 -21.02
CA MET A 13 -5.33 10.03 -20.64
C MET A 13 -4.93 11.09 -19.62
N GLY A 14 -3.69 11.07 -19.11
CA GLY A 14 -3.25 11.96 -18.03
C GLY A 14 -4.03 11.76 -16.72
N ILE A 15 -4.50 10.53 -16.45
CA ILE A 15 -5.30 10.21 -15.28
C ILE A 15 -4.40 9.62 -14.19
N THR A 16 -4.57 10.10 -12.95
CA THR A 16 -3.86 9.54 -11.79
C THR A 16 -4.16 8.06 -11.60
N LYS A 17 -3.09 7.25 -11.45
CA LYS A 17 -3.19 5.83 -11.14
C LYS A 17 -3.36 5.63 -9.63
N THR A 18 -4.48 5.07 -9.22
CA THR A 18 -4.73 4.70 -7.81
C THR A 18 -5.13 3.24 -7.70
N GLY A 19 -4.85 2.60 -6.57
CA GLY A 19 -5.24 1.21 -6.34
C GLY A 19 -5.18 0.83 -4.86
N GLY A 20 -6.06 -0.09 -4.46
CA GLY A 20 -6.13 -0.61 -3.09
C GLY A 20 -6.34 -2.12 -3.11
N SER A 21 -6.17 -2.75 -1.95
CA SER A 21 -6.23 -4.21 -1.84
C SER A 21 -7.62 -4.82 -2.05
N ASP A 22 -8.68 -4.00 -2.07
CA ASP A 22 -10.08 -4.46 -2.10
C ASP A 22 -10.33 -5.64 -1.13
N ALA A 23 -9.78 -5.50 0.08
CA ALA A 23 -9.64 -6.61 1.03
C ALA A 23 -11.01 -7.00 1.58
N ARG A 24 -11.33 -8.29 1.51
CA ARG A 24 -12.54 -8.90 2.08
C ARG A 24 -12.24 -9.68 3.37
N SER A 25 -10.95 -9.84 3.68
CA SER A 25 -10.48 -10.46 4.91
C SER A 25 -9.27 -9.71 5.49
N LEU A 26 -9.00 -9.89 6.79
CA LEU A 26 -7.85 -9.26 7.46
C LEU A 26 -6.51 -9.66 6.84
N GLY A 27 -6.40 -10.87 6.28
CA GLY A 27 -5.19 -11.36 5.61
C GLY A 27 -4.93 -10.73 4.24
N GLU A 28 -5.93 -10.05 3.68
CA GLU A 28 -5.83 -9.36 2.39
C GLU A 28 -5.45 -7.89 2.53
N ILE A 29 -5.55 -7.33 3.75
CA ILE A 29 -5.38 -5.90 4.00
C ILE A 29 -3.97 -5.46 3.57
N GLY A 30 -3.98 -4.54 2.60
CA GLY A 30 -2.84 -3.84 2.01
C GLY A 30 -1.77 -4.71 1.37
N ASN A 31 -2.17 -5.85 0.83
CA ASN A 31 -1.42 -6.54 -0.24
C ASN A 31 -1.25 -5.65 -1.48
N VAL A 32 -2.13 -4.65 -1.65
CA VAL A 32 -1.97 -3.54 -2.59
C VAL A 32 -2.17 -2.25 -1.82
N CYS A 33 -1.23 -1.32 -1.95
CA CYS A 33 -1.32 0.00 -1.36
C CYS A 33 -0.70 1.04 -2.28
N ILE A 34 -0.97 2.30 -1.99
CA ILE A 34 -0.26 3.42 -2.58
C ILE A 34 0.89 3.82 -1.64
N ASP A 35 2.06 4.06 -2.23
CA ASP A 35 3.22 4.64 -1.58
C ASP A 35 3.28 6.12 -1.93
N VAL A 36 3.31 6.96 -0.89
CA VAL A 36 3.21 8.42 -0.96
C VAL A 36 4.18 9.03 0.04
N SER A 37 4.84 10.12 -0.34
CA SER A 37 5.84 10.80 0.48
C SER A 37 5.26 11.81 1.47
N GLU A 38 4.05 12.30 1.19
CA GLU A 38 3.36 13.35 1.95
C GLU A 38 1.87 12.99 2.09
N ASP A 39 1.01 14.00 2.24
CA ASP A 39 -0.43 13.79 2.33
C ASP A 39 -0.98 13.01 1.12
N PRO A 40 -1.73 11.92 1.34
CA PRO A 40 -2.20 11.06 0.25
C PRO A 40 -3.15 11.77 -0.71
N VAL A 41 -3.96 12.72 -0.23
CA VAL A 41 -4.93 13.44 -1.10
C VAL A 41 -4.18 14.35 -2.06
N ASP A 42 -3.16 15.05 -1.57
CA ASP A 42 -2.36 15.95 -2.40
C ASP A 42 -1.51 15.19 -3.41
N CYS A 43 -0.89 14.06 -3.04
CA CYS A 43 -0.20 13.18 -3.98
C CYS A 43 -1.13 12.68 -5.11
N ILE A 44 -2.37 12.29 -4.78
CA ILE A 44 -3.36 11.84 -5.77
C ILE A 44 -3.71 12.98 -6.75
N LYS A 45 -3.90 14.20 -6.25
CA LYS A 45 -4.19 15.37 -7.10
C LYS A 45 -3.03 15.72 -8.03
N LYS A 46 -1.79 15.59 -7.56
CA LYS A 46 -0.58 15.82 -8.35
C LYS A 46 -0.26 14.66 -9.31
N GLY A 47 -0.88 13.50 -9.13
CA GLY A 47 -0.57 12.28 -9.88
C GLY A 47 0.69 11.56 -9.40
N GLU A 48 1.22 11.95 -8.24
CA GLU A 48 2.48 11.48 -7.66
C GLU A 48 2.24 10.26 -6.75
N VAL A 49 1.65 9.21 -7.32
CA VAL A 49 1.26 8.00 -6.58
C VAL A 49 1.88 6.76 -7.19
N LYS A 50 2.53 5.95 -6.36
CA LYS A 50 3.11 4.67 -6.77
C LYS A 50 2.31 3.52 -6.18
N ILE A 51 1.75 2.66 -7.03
CA ILE A 51 1.07 1.45 -6.56
C ILE A 51 2.12 0.39 -6.21
N VAL A 52 2.06 -0.13 -4.99
CA VAL A 52 2.96 -1.14 -4.46
C VAL A 52 2.16 -2.41 -4.16
N PHE A 53 2.75 -3.55 -4.53
CA PHE A 53 2.22 -4.88 -4.25
C PHE A 53 3.09 -5.51 -3.16
N GLU A 54 2.53 -5.66 -1.97
CA GLU A 54 3.18 -6.28 -0.82
C GLU A 54 2.80 -7.77 -0.77
N ASP A 55 3.78 -8.63 -0.50
CA ASP A 55 3.51 -10.04 -0.25
C ASP A 55 2.79 -10.17 1.10
N PRO A 56 1.59 -10.80 1.17
CA PRO A 56 0.85 -10.98 2.40
C PRO A 56 1.68 -11.60 3.54
N ILE A 57 2.60 -12.51 3.19
CA ILE A 57 3.50 -13.16 4.15
C ILE A 57 4.47 -12.14 4.74
N LYS A 58 5.12 -11.32 3.90
CA LYS A 58 6.06 -10.28 4.35
C LYS A 58 5.38 -9.27 5.26
N ARG A 59 4.15 -8.87 4.92
CA ARG A 59 3.36 -7.93 5.72
C ARG A 59 2.99 -8.50 7.09
N LYS A 60 2.57 -9.77 7.14
CA LYS A 60 2.27 -10.47 8.38
C LYS A 60 3.51 -10.60 9.28
N VAL A 61 4.67 -10.91 8.70
CA VAL A 61 5.96 -10.97 9.43
C VAL A 61 6.36 -9.60 9.96
N ALA A 62 6.25 -8.54 9.15
CA ALA A 62 6.55 -7.17 9.58
C ALA A 62 5.63 -6.71 10.72
N TYR A 63 4.32 -7.02 10.62
CA TYR A 63 3.35 -6.73 11.66
C TYR A 63 3.68 -7.47 12.97
N LEU A 64 3.93 -8.79 12.92
CA LEU A 64 4.33 -9.58 14.09
C LEU A 64 5.63 -9.07 14.72
N ARG A 65 6.63 -8.71 13.90
CA ARG A 65 7.87 -8.07 14.38
C ARG A 65 7.58 -6.73 15.07
N SER A 66 6.69 -5.91 14.52
CA SER A 66 6.34 -4.62 15.13
C SER A 66 5.65 -4.79 16.49
N LEU A 67 4.78 -5.80 16.65
CA LEU A 67 4.15 -6.13 17.92
C LEU A 67 5.18 -6.60 18.95
N PHE A 68 6.09 -7.49 18.55
CA PHE A 68 7.18 -7.99 19.40
C PHE A 68 8.12 -6.86 19.86
N LEU A 69 8.49 -5.93 18.96
CA LEU A 69 9.32 -4.78 19.30
C LEU A 69 8.58 -3.79 20.22
N LYS A 70 7.26 -3.64 20.08
CA LYS A 70 6.44 -2.84 21.00
C LYS A 70 6.37 -3.48 22.39
N SER A 71 6.23 -4.80 22.48
CA SER A 71 6.21 -5.50 23.78
C SER A 71 7.56 -5.43 24.50
N LEU A 72 8.68 -5.32 23.78
CA LEU A 72 10.02 -5.11 24.36
C LEU A 72 10.28 -3.68 24.83
N LYS A 73 9.49 -2.70 24.37
CA LYS A 73 9.64 -1.28 24.71
C LYS A 73 8.76 -0.83 25.88
N ILE A 74 8.10 -1.73 26.60
CA ILE A 74 7.35 -1.37 27.82
C ILE A 74 8.38 -0.93 28.87
N PRO A 75 8.47 0.36 29.24
CA PRO A 75 9.27 0.79 30.37
C PRO A 75 8.44 0.50 31.62
N GLY A 76 8.77 -0.55 32.38
CA GLY A 76 7.99 -0.88 33.58
C GLY A 76 8.14 -2.28 34.17
N ILE A 77 9.10 -3.08 33.73
CA ILE A 77 9.73 -4.13 34.56
C ILE A 77 11.23 -3.85 34.58
#